data_AF-A0A522A8H0-F1
#
_entry.id   AF-A0A522A8H0-F1
#
_cell.length_a   1.000
_cell.length_b   1.000
_cell.length_c   1.000
_cell.angle_alpha   90.00
_cell.angle_beta   90.00
_cell.angle_gamma   90.00
#
_symmetry.space_group_name_H-M   'P 1'
#
loop_
_entity.id
_entity.type
_entity.pdbx_description
1 polymer ?
#
loop_
_entity_poly.entity_id
_entity_poly.type
_entity_poly.pdbx_seq_one_letter_code
_entity_poly.pdbx_strand_id
1 'polypeptide(L)'
;MEFETVKAWLTRHTRHQIRNRWLLAALGLALLPLATVTGGILIFGLLRVITHDSTDPRMDVKCFWITLGIIPVMFLINLLIPQKREPEKYYHEDSAVDDSLVDSYVHRRKVQARFLLWIILTGPRLLSWSLFSFREISRLKKQDTHGCAAVLWLLMVKRSKVTYENIPLELDWVDVEATIAQLRYIPGVLFPKTPPAGVSLSDDLRTAIRTGAPI
;
A
#
# COMPACT_ATOMS: atom_id res chain seq x y z
N MET A 1 21.42 -25.55 9.16
CA MET A 1 20.18 -24.94 9.67
C MET A 1 19.06 -25.90 9.34
N GLU A 2 18.19 -26.20 10.30
CA GLU A 2 17.13 -27.18 10.08
C GLU A 2 16.01 -26.57 9.23
N PHE A 3 15.43 -27.40 8.36
CA PHE A 3 14.31 -27.03 7.51
C PHE A 3 13.10 -26.55 8.32
N GLU A 4 12.80 -27.24 9.43
CA GLU A 4 11.68 -26.90 10.30
C GLU A 4 11.83 -25.52 10.95
N THR A 5 13.06 -25.07 11.24
CA THR A 5 13.29 -23.71 11.75
C THR A 5 12.90 -22.65 10.72
N VAL A 6 13.27 -22.84 9.45
CA VAL A 6 12.95 -21.91 8.36
C VAL A 6 11.44 -21.90 8.09
N LYS A 7 10.81 -23.08 8.07
CA LYS A 7 9.36 -23.23 7.90
C LYS A 7 8.56 -22.58 9.03
N ALA A 8 8.98 -22.79 10.29
CA ALA A 8 8.35 -22.18 11.46
C ALA A 8 8.48 -20.65 11.44
N TRP A 9 9.66 -20.13 11.08
CA TRP A 9 9.89 -18.70 10.91
C TRP A 9 8.98 -18.11 9.83
N LEU A 10 8.93 -18.72 8.64
CA LEU A 10 8.11 -18.23 7.53
C LEU A 10 6.62 -18.24 7.89
N THR A 11 6.15 -19.31 8.53
CA THR A 11 4.75 -19.42 9.00
C THR A 11 4.41 -18.30 9.98
N ARG A 12 5.31 -18.01 10.94
CA ARG A 12 5.12 -16.92 11.92
C ARG A 12 5.12 -15.56 11.22
N HIS A 13 6.06 -15.34 10.30
CA HIS A 13 6.17 -14.09 9.55
C HIS A 13 4.91 -13.83 8.71
N THR A 14 4.45 -14.81 7.92
CA THR A 14 3.23 -14.70 7.11
C THR A 14 2.00 -14.46 7.99
N ARG A 15 1.88 -15.16 9.12
CA ARG A 15 0.77 -14.92 10.09
C ARG A 15 0.81 -13.50 10.65
N HIS A 16 1.99 -12.99 10.98
CA HIS A 16 2.16 -11.61 11.47
C HIS A 16 1.78 -10.58 10.41
N GLN A 17 2.24 -10.76 9.16
CA GLN A 17 1.86 -9.90 8.04
C GLN A 17 0.35 -9.92 7.77
N ILE A 18 -0.29 -11.09 7.79
CA ILE A 18 -1.74 -11.23 7.62
C ILE A 18 -2.47 -10.45 8.71
N ARG A 19 -2.05 -10.59 9.97
CA ARG A 19 -2.68 -9.89 11.11
C ARG A 19 -2.54 -8.38 10.96
N ASN A 20 -1.36 -7.88 10.66
CA ASN A 20 -1.13 -6.44 10.52
C ASN A 20 -1.94 -5.86 9.35
N ARG A 21 -1.95 -6.53 8.19
CA ARG A 21 -2.78 -6.11 7.04
C ARG A 21 -4.27 -6.16 7.33
N TRP A 22 -4.73 -7.14 8.12
CA TRP A 22 -6.13 -7.22 8.53
C TRP A 22 -6.51 -6.05 9.44
N LEU A 23 -5.66 -5.71 10.42
CA LEU A 23 -5.86 -4.54 11.28
C LEU A 23 -5.90 -3.24 10.47
N LEU A 24 -4.99 -3.07 9.51
CA LEU A 24 -4.96 -1.92 8.61
C LEU A 24 -6.24 -1.85 7.75
N ALA A 25 -6.67 -2.98 7.17
CA ALA A 25 -7.89 -3.04 6.38
C ALA A 25 -9.14 -2.70 7.20
N ALA A 26 -9.24 -3.23 8.43
CA ALA A 26 -10.32 -2.96 9.37
C ALA A 26 -10.32 -1.50 9.81
N LEU A 27 -9.15 -0.92 10.11
CA LEU A 27 -9.01 0.50 10.45
C LEU A 27 -9.47 1.40 9.30
N GLY A 28 -9.05 1.11 8.07
CA GLY A 28 -9.49 1.88 6.90
C GLY A 28 -11.00 1.80 6.68
N LEU A 29 -11.61 0.63 6.93
CA LEU A 29 -13.06 0.45 6.85
C LEU A 29 -13.80 1.21 7.97
N ALA A 30 -13.26 1.20 9.19
CA ALA A 30 -13.85 1.89 10.34
C ALA A 30 -13.76 3.41 10.20
N LEU A 31 -12.70 3.93 9.59
CA LEU A 31 -12.51 5.37 9.35
C LEU A 31 -13.26 5.88 8.11
N LEU A 32 -13.66 5.00 7.19
CA LEU A 32 -14.40 5.36 5.98
C LEU A 32 -15.69 6.17 6.23
N PRO A 33 -16.63 5.74 7.10
CA PRO A 33 -17.85 6.51 7.36
C PRO A 33 -17.54 7.89 7.95
N LEU A 34 -16.57 7.97 8.87
CA LEU A 34 -16.14 9.24 9.46
C LEU A 34 -15.61 10.20 8.37
N ALA A 35 -14.68 9.72 7.52
CA ALA A 35 -14.14 10.51 6.43
C ALA A 35 -15.22 10.93 5.42
N THR A 36 -16.19 10.06 5.14
CA THR A 36 -17.30 10.34 4.20
C THR A 36 -18.25 11.39 4.76
N VAL A 37 -18.60 11.30 6.05
CA VAL A 37 -19.45 12.30 6.73
C VAL A 37 -18.74 13.65 6.80
N THR A 38 -17.47 13.67 7.22
CA THR A 38 -16.68 14.92 7.26
C THR A 38 -16.54 15.55 5.88
N GLY A 39 -16.22 14.75 4.85
CA GLY A 39 -16.16 15.23 3.46
C GLY A 39 -17.51 15.76 2.97
N GLY A 40 -18.61 15.08 3.29
CA GLY A 40 -19.97 15.50 2.94
C GLY A 40 -20.36 16.83 3.61
N ILE A 41 -20.07 17.01 4.90
CA ILE A 41 -20.32 18.27 5.62
C ILE A 41 -19.52 19.42 4.98
N LEU A 42 -18.25 19.19 4.63
CA LEU A 42 -17.43 20.21 3.98
C LEU A 42 -17.96 20.59 2.58
N ILE A 43 -18.33 19.61 1.76
CA ILE A 43 -18.91 19.86 0.42
C ILE A 43 -20.23 20.62 0.55
N PHE A 44 -21.10 20.19 1.47
CA PHE A 44 -22.37 20.86 1.71
C PHE A 44 -22.18 22.31 2.19
N GLY A 45 -21.26 22.53 3.13
CA GLY A 45 -20.92 23.87 3.62
C GLY A 45 -20.38 24.77 2.52
N LEU A 46 -19.47 24.26 1.67
CA LEU A 46 -18.96 24.99 0.51
C LEU A 46 -20.07 25.34 -0.48
N LEU A 47 -20.94 24.39 -0.81
CA LEU A 47 -22.08 24.63 -1.68
C LEU A 47 -22.99 25.72 -1.10
N ARG A 48 -23.30 25.67 0.20
CA ARG A 48 -24.13 26.65 0.88
C ARG A 48 -23.52 28.06 0.88
N VAL A 49 -22.20 28.17 1.04
CA VAL A 49 -21.50 29.46 0.94
C VAL A 49 -21.59 30.01 -0.48
N ILE A 50 -21.46 29.16 -1.50
CA ILE A 50 -21.55 29.57 -2.91
C ILE A 50 -23.00 29.95 -3.30
N THR A 51 -24.01 29.27 -2.77
CA THR A 51 -25.42 29.50 -3.09
C THR A 51 -26.14 30.45 -2.13
N HIS A 52 -25.41 31.08 -1.20
CA HIS A 52 -25.97 31.92 -0.15
C HIS A 52 -26.87 33.05 -0.68
N ASP A 53 -26.54 33.63 -1.84
CA ASP A 53 -27.29 34.75 -2.43
C ASP A 53 -28.55 34.31 -3.21
N SER A 54 -28.86 33.01 -3.23
CA SER A 54 -30.06 32.54 -3.91
C SER A 54 -31.31 32.76 -3.07
N THR A 55 -32.31 33.41 -3.66
CA THR A 55 -33.64 33.63 -3.05
C THR A 55 -34.54 32.38 -3.05
N ASP A 56 -34.05 31.22 -3.49
CA ASP A 56 -34.86 29.99 -3.59
C ASP A 56 -35.00 29.31 -2.21
N PRO A 57 -36.22 29.20 -1.63
CA PRO A 57 -36.44 28.56 -0.34
C PRO A 57 -36.16 27.05 -0.34
N ARG A 58 -36.00 26.42 -1.51
CA ARG A 58 -35.66 25.01 -1.67
C ARG A 58 -34.17 24.78 -1.92
N MET A 59 -33.34 25.81 -1.80
CA MET A 59 -31.91 25.71 -2.09
C MET A 59 -31.20 24.68 -1.19
N ASP A 60 -31.58 24.58 0.09
CA ASP A 60 -31.01 23.60 1.03
C ASP A 60 -31.24 22.16 0.55
N VAL A 61 -32.44 21.85 0.06
CA VAL A 61 -32.79 20.51 -0.46
C VAL A 61 -32.00 20.21 -1.73
N LYS A 62 -31.86 21.19 -2.64
CA LYS A 62 -31.04 21.04 -3.85
C LYS A 62 -29.57 20.78 -3.50
N CYS A 63 -29.00 21.55 -2.57
CA CYS A 63 -27.62 21.39 -2.12
C CYS A 63 -27.38 20.01 -1.50
N PHE A 64 -28.34 19.49 -0.73
CA PHE A 64 -28.28 18.15 -0.17
C PHE A 64 -28.21 17.07 -1.26
N TRP A 65 -29.11 17.09 -2.25
CA TRP A 65 -29.11 16.12 -3.34
C TRP A 65 -27.86 16.21 -4.22
N ILE A 66 -27.37 17.42 -4.49
CA ILE A 66 -26.12 17.63 -5.23
C ILE A 66 -24.94 17.02 -4.45
N THR A 67 -24.86 17.28 -3.14
CA THR A 67 -23.80 16.71 -2.29
C THR A 67 -23.85 15.18 -2.31
N LEU A 68 -25.05 14.60 -2.18
CA LEU A 68 -25.28 13.17 -2.23
C LEU A 68 -24.85 12.56 -3.58
N GLY A 69 -25.02 13.28 -4.68
CA GLY A 69 -24.58 12.87 -6.02
C GLY A 69 -23.08 13.04 -6.27
N ILE A 70 -22.44 14.08 -5.70
CA ILE A 70 -21.00 14.35 -5.89
C ILE A 70 -20.15 13.28 -5.20
N ILE A 71 -20.52 12.85 -3.98
CA ILE A 71 -19.74 11.87 -3.21
C ILE A 71 -19.42 10.60 -4.02
N PRO A 72 -20.39 9.85 -4.59
CA PRO A 72 -20.09 8.63 -5.35
C PRO A 72 -19.29 8.91 -6.63
N VAL A 73 -19.50 10.06 -7.28
CA VAL A 73 -18.71 10.46 -8.46
C VAL A 73 -17.24 10.68 -8.08
N MET A 74 -16.97 11.33 -6.95
CA MET A 74 -15.59 11.49 -6.46
C MET A 74 -14.94 10.16 -6.11
N PHE A 75 -15.70 9.21 -5.54
CA PHE A 75 -15.22 7.84 -5.32
C PHE A 75 -14.86 7.14 -6.62
N LEU A 76 -15.70 7.23 -7.66
CA LEU A 76 -15.44 6.64 -8.97
C LEU A 76 -14.21 7.26 -9.65
N ILE A 77 -14.09 8.60 -9.64
CA ILE A 77 -12.92 9.29 -10.20
C ILE A 77 -11.64 8.85 -9.49
N ASN A 78 -11.64 8.77 -8.16
CA ASN A 78 -10.46 8.34 -7.41
C ASN A 78 -10.13 6.85 -7.60
N LEU A 79 -11.13 6.00 -7.88
CA LEU A 79 -10.92 4.61 -8.28
C LEU A 79 -10.26 4.48 -9.66
N LEU A 80 -10.56 5.41 -10.57
CA LEU A 80 -10.05 5.40 -11.95
C LEU A 80 -8.67 6.06 -12.09
N ILE A 81 -8.34 7.06 -11.26
CA ILE A 81 -7.03 7.72 -11.30
C ILE A 81 -5.98 6.78 -10.68
N PRO A 82 -5.03 6.24 -11.46
CA PRO A 82 -3.97 5.41 -10.91
C PRO A 82 -3.15 6.24 -9.92
N GLN A 83 -3.12 5.80 -8.66
CA GLN A 83 -2.21 6.34 -7.66
C GLN A 83 -0.78 6.05 -8.11
N LYS A 84 -0.14 7.03 -8.76
CA LYS A 84 1.32 7.05 -8.85
C LYS A 84 1.83 7.15 -7.41
N ARG A 85 2.55 6.12 -6.95
CA ARG A 85 3.22 6.10 -5.64
C ARG A 85 4.39 7.08 -5.69
N GLU A 86 4.12 8.38 -5.67
CA GLU A 86 5.15 9.40 -5.63
C GLU A 86 4.74 10.48 -4.63
N PRO A 87 5.30 10.44 -3.40
CA PRO A 87 5.49 11.69 -2.68
C PRO A 87 6.83 11.78 -1.94
N GLU A 88 7.81 10.92 -2.20
CA GLU A 88 9.08 10.96 -1.45
C GLU A 88 10.17 11.83 -2.11
N LYS A 89 9.98 12.28 -3.37
CA LYS A 89 10.97 13.10 -4.07
C LYS A 89 10.75 14.62 -4.01
N TYR A 90 9.64 15.10 -3.47
CA TYR A 90 9.28 16.53 -3.56
C TYR A 90 9.74 17.40 -2.38
N TYR A 91 10.35 16.83 -1.34
CA TYR A 91 10.78 17.63 -0.16
C TYR A 91 12.24 18.08 -0.19
N HIS A 92 13.03 17.72 -1.21
CA HIS A 92 14.47 17.99 -1.21
C HIS A 92 14.95 19.06 -2.20
N GLU A 93 14.09 19.73 -2.97
CA GLU A 93 14.56 20.54 -4.11
C GLU A 93 14.18 22.04 -4.13
N ASP A 94 13.52 22.59 -3.10
CA ASP A 94 13.01 23.98 -3.16
C ASP A 94 13.55 24.93 -2.04
N SER A 95 14.73 24.69 -1.47
CA SER A 95 15.27 25.55 -0.39
C SER A 95 16.11 26.76 -0.85
N ALA A 96 15.98 27.24 -2.10
CA ALA A 96 16.81 28.36 -2.55
C ALA A 96 16.17 29.24 -3.65
N VAL A 97 15.07 29.94 -3.39
CA VAL A 97 14.76 31.20 -4.10
C VAL A 97 14.01 32.16 -3.16
N ASP A 98 14.59 33.35 -3.00
CA ASP A 98 14.11 34.51 -2.25
C ASP A 98 13.15 35.37 -3.11
N ASP A 99 12.29 36.14 -2.44
CA ASP A 99 11.37 37.18 -2.94
C ASP A 99 10.11 36.83 -3.78
N SER A 100 8.95 36.73 -3.11
CA SER A 100 7.91 37.79 -3.22
C SER A 100 6.69 37.51 -2.32
N LEU A 101 6.25 38.53 -1.57
CA LEU A 101 5.05 38.50 -0.72
C LEU A 101 3.75 38.17 -1.49
N VAL A 102 3.71 38.42 -2.80
CA VAL A 102 2.59 38.06 -3.68
C VAL A 102 2.53 36.55 -3.92
N ASP A 103 3.68 35.89 -4.03
CA ASP A 103 3.73 34.43 -4.15
C ASP A 103 3.25 33.74 -2.87
N SER A 104 3.50 34.36 -1.70
CA SER A 104 3.01 33.84 -0.40
C SER A 104 1.47 33.74 -0.34
N TYR A 105 0.73 34.67 -0.94
CA TYR A 105 -0.74 34.62 -0.98
C TYR A 105 -1.27 33.56 -1.96
N VAL A 106 -0.68 33.47 -3.15
CA VAL A 106 -1.04 32.45 -4.15
C VAL A 106 -0.68 31.05 -3.62
N HIS A 107 0.45 30.93 -2.91
CA HIS A 107 0.87 29.70 -2.26
C HIS A 107 -0.12 29.29 -1.15
N ARG A 108 -0.57 30.23 -0.31
CA ARG A 108 -1.55 29.94 0.77
C ARG A 108 -2.88 29.41 0.24
N ARG A 109 -3.41 29.97 -0.86
CA ARG A 109 -4.64 29.47 -1.51
C ARG A 109 -4.44 28.09 -2.14
N LYS A 110 -3.29 27.86 -2.79
CA LYS A 110 -2.94 26.54 -3.36
C LYS A 110 -2.83 25.47 -2.27
N VAL A 111 -2.21 25.79 -1.13
CA VAL A 111 -2.07 24.87 0.02
C VAL A 111 -3.44 24.55 0.62
N GLN A 112 -4.31 25.54 0.82
CA GLN A 112 -5.68 25.32 1.33
C GLN A 112 -6.52 24.43 0.39
N ALA A 113 -6.52 24.71 -0.92
CA ALA A 113 -7.23 23.90 -1.89
C ALA A 113 -6.71 22.45 -1.94
N ARG A 114 -5.38 22.26 -1.86
CA ARG A 114 -4.75 20.93 -1.77
C ARG A 114 -5.15 20.20 -0.48
N PHE A 115 -5.18 20.89 0.65
CA PHE A 115 -5.59 20.30 1.93
C PHE A 115 -7.05 19.87 1.92
N LEU A 116 -7.93 20.72 1.37
CA LEU A 116 -9.36 20.42 1.23
C LEU A 116 -9.58 19.23 0.29
N LEU A 117 -8.89 19.21 -0.85
CA LEU A 117 -8.89 18.08 -1.78
C LEU A 117 -8.33 16.81 -1.14
N TRP A 118 -7.32 16.92 -0.27
CA TRP A 118 -6.77 15.80 0.48
C TRP A 118 -7.81 15.21 1.46
N ILE A 119 -8.53 16.05 2.22
CA ILE A 119 -9.60 15.59 3.11
C ILE A 119 -10.71 14.89 2.33
N ILE A 120 -11.19 15.51 1.24
CA ILE A 120 -12.29 14.94 0.47
C ILE A 120 -11.86 13.61 -0.20
N LEU A 121 -10.62 13.53 -0.70
CA LEU A 121 -10.09 12.30 -1.31
C LEU A 121 -9.62 11.27 -0.29
N THR A 122 -9.61 11.58 1.02
CA THR A 122 -9.18 10.62 2.05
C THR A 122 -10.11 9.42 2.12
N GLY A 123 -11.44 9.62 2.06
CA GLY A 123 -12.41 8.51 2.08
C GLY A 123 -12.19 7.48 0.97
N PRO A 124 -12.21 7.90 -0.32
CA PRO A 124 -11.91 7.01 -1.43
C PRO A 124 -10.55 6.31 -1.35
N ARG A 125 -9.51 7.00 -0.83
CA ARG A 125 -8.18 6.43 -0.64
C ARG A 125 -8.17 5.35 0.45
N LEU A 126 -8.85 5.57 1.57
CA LEU A 126 -8.99 4.57 2.63
C LEU A 126 -9.67 3.30 2.11
N LEU A 127 -10.74 3.45 1.32
CA LEU A 127 -11.44 2.31 0.72
C LEU A 127 -10.52 1.52 -0.22
N SER A 128 -9.83 2.20 -1.13
CA SER A 128 -8.87 1.56 -2.06
C SER A 128 -7.78 0.80 -1.30
N TRP A 129 -7.23 1.42 -0.24
CA TRP A 129 -6.21 0.81 0.60
C TRP A 129 -6.71 -0.41 1.39
N SER A 130 -7.94 -0.35 1.94
CA SER A 130 -8.58 -1.50 2.58
C SER A 130 -8.79 -2.65 1.60
N LEU A 131 -9.31 -2.38 0.39
CA LEU A 131 -9.52 -3.39 -0.65
C LEU A 131 -8.20 -4.02 -1.10
N PHE A 132 -7.16 -3.20 -1.30
CA PHE A 132 -5.83 -3.68 -1.63
C PHE A 132 -5.28 -4.59 -0.53
N SER A 133 -5.46 -4.20 0.74
CA SER A 133 -5.04 -5.00 1.89
C SER A 133 -5.76 -6.34 1.96
N PHE A 134 -7.07 -6.40 1.70
CA PHE A 134 -7.83 -7.65 1.64
C PHE A 134 -7.37 -8.57 0.49
N ARG A 135 -7.12 -8.00 -0.69
CA ARG A 135 -6.57 -8.75 -1.82
C ARG A 135 -5.23 -9.38 -1.46
N GLU A 136 -4.38 -8.64 -0.77
CA GLU A 136 -3.10 -9.19 -0.36
C GLU A 136 -3.22 -10.27 0.71
N ILE A 137 -4.12 -10.11 1.68
CA ILE A 137 -4.40 -11.17 2.66
C ILE A 137 -4.81 -12.45 1.94
N SER A 138 -5.68 -12.35 0.92
CA SER A 138 -6.07 -13.50 0.11
C SER A 138 -4.87 -14.13 -0.60
N ARG A 139 -3.96 -13.32 -1.14
CA ARG A 139 -2.73 -13.82 -1.78
C ARG A 139 -1.79 -14.51 -0.78
N LEU A 140 -1.54 -13.90 0.38
CA LEU A 140 -0.70 -14.47 1.44
C LEU A 140 -1.28 -15.79 1.98
N LYS A 141 -2.60 -15.93 2.06
CA LYS A 141 -3.27 -17.19 2.44
C LYS A 141 -3.09 -18.31 1.40
N LYS A 142 -2.89 -17.97 0.13
CA LYS A 142 -2.64 -18.93 -0.96
C LYS A 142 -1.17 -19.25 -1.16
N GLN A 143 -0.28 -18.66 -0.36
CA GLN A 143 1.16 -18.87 -0.47
C GLN A 143 1.52 -20.31 -0.06
N ASP A 144 2.27 -21.01 -0.92
CA ASP A 144 2.85 -22.29 -0.59
C ASP A 144 4.01 -22.07 0.39
N THR A 145 3.68 -22.19 1.67
CA THR A 145 4.64 -22.01 2.76
C THR A 145 5.71 -23.10 2.74
N HIS A 146 5.40 -24.29 2.20
CA HIS A 146 6.32 -25.42 2.19
C HIS A 146 7.39 -25.26 1.10
N GLY A 147 6.97 -25.02 -0.15
CA GLY A 147 7.89 -24.74 -1.26
C GLY A 147 8.74 -23.50 -1.01
N CYS A 148 8.14 -22.41 -0.51
CA CYS A 148 8.89 -21.20 -0.15
C CYS A 148 9.94 -21.48 0.95
N ALA A 149 9.58 -22.25 1.98
CA ALA A 149 10.51 -22.60 3.05
C ALA A 149 11.67 -23.48 2.54
N ALA A 150 11.41 -24.38 1.59
CA ALA A 150 12.44 -25.24 1.00
C ALA A 150 13.47 -24.44 0.21
N VAL A 151 13.01 -23.50 -0.62
CA VAL A 151 13.93 -22.61 -1.37
C VAL A 151 14.69 -21.68 -0.42
N LEU A 152 14.04 -21.12 0.61
CA LEU A 152 14.72 -20.32 1.63
C LEU A 152 15.76 -21.14 2.39
N TRP A 153 15.45 -22.40 2.74
CA TRP A 153 16.37 -23.31 3.40
C TRP A 153 17.59 -23.59 2.52
N LEU A 154 17.38 -23.88 1.23
CA LEU A 154 18.46 -24.07 0.25
C LEU A 154 19.38 -22.83 0.18
N LEU A 155 18.79 -21.63 0.12
CA LEU A 155 19.54 -20.37 0.10
C LEU A 155 20.29 -20.09 1.42
N MET A 156 19.76 -20.53 2.56
CA MET A 156 20.44 -20.46 3.85
C MET A 156 21.65 -21.40 3.93
N VAL A 157 21.57 -22.57 3.28
CA VAL A 157 22.66 -23.55 3.21
C VAL A 157 23.77 -23.08 2.28
N LYS A 158 23.45 -22.65 1.05
CA LYS A 158 24.46 -22.35 0.02
C LYS A 158 25.21 -21.03 0.25
N ARG A 159 24.70 -20.11 1.08
CA ARG A 159 25.26 -18.75 1.38
C ARG A 159 25.59 -17.86 0.16
N SER A 160 25.51 -18.37 -1.06
CA SER A 160 25.71 -17.67 -2.31
C SER A 160 24.38 -17.57 -3.07
N LYS A 161 24.43 -16.87 -4.20
CA LYS A 161 23.38 -16.89 -5.21
C LYS A 161 23.17 -18.32 -5.72
N VAL A 162 21.91 -18.75 -5.79
CA VAL A 162 21.50 -20.03 -6.40
C VAL A 162 20.81 -19.72 -7.72
N THR A 163 21.29 -20.33 -8.81
CA THR A 163 20.73 -20.16 -10.15
C THR A 163 19.37 -20.85 -10.25
N TYR A 164 18.48 -20.33 -11.09
CA TYR A 164 17.15 -20.93 -11.27
C TYR A 164 17.23 -22.39 -11.78
N GLU A 165 18.26 -22.72 -12.54
CA GLU A 165 18.52 -24.08 -13.05
C GLU A 165 18.88 -25.07 -11.94
N ASN A 166 19.52 -24.61 -10.85
CA ASN A 166 19.94 -25.48 -9.76
C ASN A 166 18.82 -25.78 -8.76
N ILE A 167 17.80 -24.92 -8.66
CA ILE A 167 16.68 -25.12 -7.72
C ILE A 167 15.91 -26.42 -8.00
N PRO A 168 15.43 -26.74 -9.23
CA PRO A 168 14.73 -27.99 -9.49
C PRO A 168 15.62 -29.23 -9.37
N LEU A 169 16.94 -29.08 -9.55
CA LEU A 169 17.89 -30.20 -9.36
C LEU A 169 18.01 -30.60 -7.88
N GLU A 170 17.90 -29.63 -6.97
CA GLU A 170 17.99 -29.88 -5.52
C GLU A 170 16.60 -30.09 -4.87
N LEU A 171 15.52 -29.60 -5.50
CA LEU A 171 14.14 -29.61 -5.00
C LEU A 171 13.18 -30.02 -6.11
N ASP A 172 13.22 -31.31 -6.49
CA ASP A 172 12.45 -31.89 -7.60
C ASP A 172 10.92 -31.78 -7.45
N TRP A 173 10.43 -31.76 -6.22
CA TRP A 173 9.00 -31.68 -5.88
C TRP A 173 8.44 -30.25 -5.84
N VAL A 174 9.27 -29.22 -5.96
CA VAL A 174 8.84 -27.81 -5.83
C VAL A 174 8.50 -27.21 -7.20
N ASP A 175 7.32 -26.61 -7.33
CA ASP A 175 7.01 -25.73 -8.46
C ASP A 175 7.83 -24.43 -8.34
N VAL A 176 8.96 -24.42 -9.03
CA VAL A 176 9.96 -23.35 -8.99
C VAL A 176 9.37 -22.02 -9.45
N GLU A 177 8.54 -22.02 -10.49
CA GLU A 177 7.98 -20.79 -11.05
C GLU A 177 6.99 -20.14 -10.08
N ALA A 178 6.03 -20.92 -9.57
CA ALA A 178 5.06 -20.45 -8.59
C ALA A 178 5.75 -20.00 -7.29
N THR A 179 6.75 -20.75 -6.83
CA THR A 179 7.50 -20.44 -5.61
C THR A 179 8.33 -19.17 -5.77
N ILE A 180 9.02 -18.97 -6.89
CA ILE A 180 9.76 -17.73 -7.18
C ILE A 180 8.82 -16.54 -7.21
N ALA A 181 7.66 -16.66 -7.85
CA ALA A 181 6.66 -15.60 -7.88
C ALA A 181 6.19 -15.21 -6.47
N GLN A 182 6.09 -16.18 -5.56
CA GLN A 182 5.72 -15.95 -4.16
C GLN A 182 6.87 -15.37 -3.31
N LEU A 183 8.10 -15.84 -3.52
CA LEU A 183 9.30 -15.36 -2.82
C LEU A 183 9.58 -13.88 -3.08
N ARG A 184 9.15 -13.33 -4.23
CA ARG A 184 9.24 -11.89 -4.54
C ARG A 184 8.54 -10.99 -3.54
N TYR A 185 7.60 -11.53 -2.76
CA TYR A 185 6.88 -10.76 -1.74
C TYR A 185 7.56 -10.79 -0.36
N ILE A 186 8.61 -11.59 -0.19
CA ILE A 186 9.34 -11.67 1.07
C ILE A 186 10.45 -10.60 1.06
N PRO A 187 10.42 -9.63 2.01
CA PRO A 187 11.46 -8.60 2.08
C PRO A 187 12.82 -9.24 2.35
N GLY A 188 13.84 -8.82 1.61
CA GLY A 188 15.20 -9.35 1.70
C GLY A 188 15.52 -10.51 0.75
N VAL A 189 14.55 -11.03 0.00
CA VAL A 189 14.85 -11.92 -1.14
C VAL A 189 15.25 -11.07 -2.34
N LEU A 190 16.48 -11.27 -2.81
CA LEU A 190 17.08 -10.53 -3.91
C LEU A 190 17.10 -11.37 -5.18
N PHE A 191 16.67 -10.77 -6.28
CA PHE A 191 16.63 -11.39 -7.62
C PHE A 191 17.64 -10.69 -8.55
N PRO A 192 18.96 -10.92 -8.37
CA PRO A 192 19.97 -10.31 -9.20
C PRO A 192 19.81 -10.72 -10.66
N LYS A 193 19.75 -9.71 -11.55
CA LYS A 193 19.67 -9.89 -13.01
C LYS A 193 21.01 -10.24 -13.66
N THR A 194 22.10 -10.25 -12.88
CA THR A 194 23.43 -10.61 -13.40
C THR A 194 23.40 -12.06 -13.89
N PRO A 195 23.90 -12.36 -15.10
CA PRO A 195 23.97 -13.74 -15.57
C PRO A 195 24.98 -14.55 -14.74
N PRO A 196 24.68 -15.80 -14.37
CA PRO A 196 23.40 -16.50 -14.57
C PRO A 196 22.31 -15.98 -13.61
N ALA A 197 21.08 -15.78 -14.08
CA ALA A 197 20.00 -15.27 -13.23
C ALA A 197 19.69 -16.24 -12.06
N GLY A 198 19.36 -15.69 -10.89
CA GLY A 198 19.13 -16.52 -9.71
C GLY A 198 18.54 -15.76 -8.54
N VAL A 199 18.52 -16.43 -7.38
CA VAL A 199 17.96 -15.93 -6.12
C VAL A 199 19.07 -15.87 -5.07
N SER A 200 19.03 -14.84 -4.24
CA SER A 200 19.92 -14.67 -3.09
C SER A 200 19.15 -14.06 -1.92
N LEU A 201 19.70 -14.17 -0.71
CA LEU A 201 19.11 -13.57 0.50
C LEU A 201 20.00 -12.42 0.96
N SER A 202 19.38 -11.33 1.43
CA SER A 202 20.06 -10.28 2.17
C SER A 202 20.57 -10.82 3.51
N ASP A 203 21.63 -10.21 4.04
CA ASP A 203 22.19 -10.60 5.33
C ASP A 203 21.22 -10.31 6.49
N ASP A 204 20.36 -9.29 6.35
CA ASP A 204 19.28 -8.99 7.32
C ASP A 204 18.27 -10.15 7.40
N LEU A 205 17.83 -10.66 6.24
CA LEU A 205 16.89 -11.78 6.18
C LEU A 205 17.52 -13.06 6.74
N ARG A 206 18.80 -13.32 6.45
CA ARG A 206 19.53 -14.45 7.02
C ARG A 206 19.62 -14.35 8.54
N THR A 207 19.89 -13.15 9.04
CA THR A 207 20.00 -12.89 10.48
C THR A 207 18.64 -13.07 11.15
N ALA A 208 17.58 -12.51 10.57
CA ALA A 208 16.22 -12.66 11.07
C ALA A 208 15.76 -14.13 11.12
N ILE A 209 16.05 -14.92 10.08
CA ILE A 209 15.72 -16.36 10.05
C ILE A 209 16.50 -17.11 11.15
N ARG A 210 17.79 -16.80 11.36
CA ARG A 210 18.62 -17.45 12.39
C ARG A 210 18.18 -17.11 13.81
N THR A 211 17.85 -15.85 14.08
CA THR A 211 17.44 -15.39 15.41
C THR A 211 15.96 -15.63 15.70
N GLY A 212 15.17 -15.95 14.66
CA GLY A 212 13.72 -16.04 14.78
C GLY A 212 13.03 -14.68 14.87
N ALA A 213 13.75 -13.59 14.62
CA ALA A 213 13.25 -12.22 14.71
C ALA A 213 12.30 -11.87 13.55
N PRO A 214 11.31 -10.99 13.77
CA PRO A 214 10.55 -10.37 12.69
C PRO A 214 11.44 -9.40 11.90
N ILE A 215 11.11 -9.24 10.61
CA ILE A 215 11.65 -8.22 9.70
C ILE A 215 10.58 -7.14 9.55
#